data_AF-A0A8F5BLS1-F1
#
_entry.id   AF-A0A8F5BLS1-F1
#
_cell.length_a   1.000
_cell.length_b   1.000
_cell.length_c   1.000
_cell.angle_alpha   90.00
_cell.angle_beta   90.00
_cell.angle_gamma   90.00
#
_symmetry.space_group_name_H-M   'P 1'
#
loop_
_entity.id
_entity.type
_entity.pdbx_description
1 polymer ?
#
loop_
_entity_poly.entity_id
_entity_poly.type
_entity_poly.pdbx_seq_one_letter_code
_entity_poly.pdbx_strand_id
1 'polypeptide(L)'
;MLWFGFEADDLFAGGVCHFSVIKGILKANVGRFGKMVEIPLDFVDLNKCVEEKPCAFSIKLYESGAVWYVDDMPVAFAVFTDEVDIISSSKPYAIAYSPQPSINLPVLLDIDGGNVDKEWIWDGVHPWGLRVESGSKNGVIDINLSYTWDEKSSSMEVHPIPVPKKTYLLIEPEEDATLELYYLTKDRSSLIDEVKLRGNKLNVVPISVKGTIIRLIIRDCKDVNIAKAKISF
;
A
#
# COMPACT_ATOMS: atom_id res chain seq x y z
N MET A 1 8.25 15.37 15.85
CA MET A 1 7.59 14.52 14.83
C MET A 1 8.12 15.00 13.49
N LEU A 2 8.41 14.11 12.56
CA LEU A 2 8.83 14.50 11.20
C LEU A 2 7.68 14.19 10.24
N TRP A 3 7.35 15.11 9.36
CA TRP A 3 6.31 14.98 8.34
C TRP A 3 6.90 15.30 6.98
N PHE A 4 6.63 14.48 5.96
CA PHE A 4 7.10 14.77 4.61
C PHE A 4 6.20 14.14 3.54
N GLY A 5 5.74 14.95 2.59
CA GLY A 5 4.88 14.53 1.49
C GLY A 5 3.88 15.61 1.09
N PHE A 6 2.68 15.19 0.71
CA PHE A 6 1.64 16.08 0.18
C PHE A 6 0.63 16.47 1.25
N GLU A 7 0.38 17.77 1.40
CA GLU A 7 -0.48 18.34 2.44
C GLU A 7 -1.05 19.68 2.00
N ALA A 8 -2.36 19.90 2.15
CA ALA A 8 -2.97 21.21 1.95
C ALA A 8 -3.24 21.89 3.29
N ASP A 9 -2.53 23.00 3.50
CA ASP A 9 -2.39 23.64 4.80
C ASP A 9 -3.46 24.70 5.07
N ASP A 10 -4.41 24.33 5.93
CA ASP A 10 -5.04 25.21 6.94
C ASP A 10 -5.46 24.32 8.14
N LEU A 11 -4.61 23.33 8.48
CA LEU A 11 -4.88 22.16 9.36
C LEU A 11 -5.76 21.04 8.74
N PHE A 12 -5.49 20.75 7.44
CA PHE A 12 -5.89 19.57 6.64
C PHE A 12 -7.29 19.52 6.00
N ALA A 13 -7.97 20.66 5.83
CA ALA A 13 -9.24 20.75 5.09
C ALA A 13 -9.15 20.58 3.55
N GLY A 14 -7.97 20.22 3.02
CA GLY A 14 -7.79 19.63 1.69
C GLY A 14 -7.26 18.18 1.74
N GLY A 15 -6.98 17.63 2.91
CA GLY A 15 -6.44 16.28 3.10
C GLY A 15 -4.93 16.15 2.96
N VAL A 16 -4.46 14.90 3.09
CA VAL A 16 -3.04 14.53 3.14
C VAL A 16 -2.74 13.30 2.32
N CYS A 17 -1.48 13.20 1.89
CA CYS A 17 -0.84 11.98 1.41
C CYS A 17 0.67 12.10 1.68
N HIS A 18 1.11 11.67 2.86
CA HIS A 18 2.47 11.93 3.36
C HIS A 18 3.01 10.78 4.20
N PHE A 19 4.32 10.78 4.43
CA PHE A 19 4.94 9.99 5.48
C PHE A 19 4.99 10.79 6.78
N SER A 20 4.98 10.09 7.91
CA SER A 20 5.32 10.68 9.20
C SER A 20 6.20 9.76 10.04
N VAL A 21 7.05 10.35 10.87
CA VAL A 21 7.81 9.64 11.91
C VAL A 21 7.39 10.21 13.27
N ILE A 22 6.66 9.39 14.02
CA ILE A 22 6.14 9.73 15.33
C ILE A 22 6.67 8.70 16.32
N LYS A 23 7.43 9.16 17.32
CA LYS A 23 8.06 8.30 18.34
C LYS A 23 8.91 7.16 17.72
N GLY A 24 9.59 7.45 16.62
CA GLY A 24 10.46 6.50 15.91
C GLY A 24 9.73 5.51 14.98
N ILE A 25 8.40 5.60 14.89
CA ILE A 25 7.59 4.73 14.01
C ILE A 25 7.29 5.49 12.72
N LEU A 26 7.67 4.89 11.58
CA LEU A 26 7.27 5.37 10.25
C LEU A 26 5.80 5.05 10.00
N LYS A 27 5.05 6.01 9.48
CA LYS A 27 3.66 5.82 9.06
C LYS A 27 3.44 6.35 7.64
N ALA A 28 2.53 5.71 6.92
CA ALA A 28 1.92 6.24 5.71
C ALA A 28 0.55 6.82 6.07
N ASN A 29 0.33 8.12 5.83
CA ASN A 29 -0.91 8.78 6.19
C ASN A 29 -1.62 9.32 4.94
N VAL A 30 -2.93 9.12 4.89
CA VAL A 30 -3.76 9.59 3.78
C VAL A 30 -5.20 9.81 4.20
N GLY A 31 -5.83 10.82 3.64
CA GLY A 31 -7.25 11.05 3.81
C GLY A 31 -7.60 12.53 3.79
N ARG A 32 -8.79 12.86 4.27
CA ARG A 32 -9.26 14.25 4.40
C ARG A 32 -9.55 14.59 5.86
N PHE A 33 -9.76 15.86 6.15
CA PHE A 33 -10.10 16.32 7.49
C PHE A 33 -11.20 15.47 8.15
N GLY A 34 -10.95 15.03 9.39
CA GLY A 34 -11.85 14.17 10.17
C GLY A 34 -11.94 12.71 9.72
N LYS A 35 -11.28 12.32 8.61
CA LYS A 35 -11.25 10.96 8.06
C LYS A 35 -9.88 10.66 7.46
N MET A 36 -8.85 10.67 8.29
CA MET A 36 -7.49 10.27 7.92
C MET A 36 -7.22 8.85 8.40
N VAL A 37 -6.51 8.07 7.59
CA VAL A 37 -5.91 6.80 8.03
C VAL A 37 -4.42 7.01 8.27
N GLU A 38 -3.93 6.52 9.40
CA GLU A 38 -2.52 6.50 9.76
C GLU A 38 -2.04 5.05 9.80
N ILE A 39 -1.34 4.61 8.76
CA ILE A 39 -0.95 3.21 8.59
C ILE A 39 0.46 3.03 9.18
N PRO A 40 0.64 2.30 10.29
CA PRO A 40 1.96 2.04 10.82
C PRO A 40 2.75 1.11 9.90
N LEU A 41 4.02 1.45 9.66
CA LEU A 41 4.95 0.69 8.82
C LEU A 41 6.07 0.10 9.69
N ASP A 42 5.70 -0.59 10.77
CA ASP A 42 6.63 -1.13 11.78
C ASP A 42 7.66 -2.10 11.20
N PHE A 43 7.39 -2.66 10.01
CA PHE A 43 8.29 -3.56 9.32
C PHE A 43 9.37 -2.85 8.48
N VAL A 44 9.31 -1.51 8.37
CA VAL A 44 10.34 -0.68 7.74
C VAL A 44 11.36 -0.27 8.80
N ASP A 45 12.59 -0.75 8.64
CA ASP A 45 13.68 -0.47 9.57
C ASP A 45 14.35 0.86 9.23
N LEU A 46 13.96 1.92 9.95
CA LEU A 46 14.54 3.26 9.77
C LEU A 46 16.02 3.33 10.17
N ASN A 47 16.52 2.44 11.03
CA ASN A 47 17.93 2.46 11.43
C ASN A 47 18.83 2.17 10.22
N LYS A 48 18.40 1.30 9.29
CA LYS A 48 19.12 1.07 8.03
C LYS A 48 19.28 2.34 7.21
N CYS A 49 18.24 3.17 7.18
CA CYS A 49 18.23 4.43 6.43
C CYS A 49 19.22 5.46 7.00
N VAL A 50 19.57 5.34 8.29
CA VAL A 50 20.47 6.26 9.01
C VAL A 50 21.89 5.70 9.09
N GLU A 51 22.04 4.43 9.45
CA GLU A 51 23.32 3.82 9.78
C GLU A 51 24.04 3.19 8.58
N GLU A 52 23.29 2.65 7.61
CA GLU A 52 23.87 1.93 6.47
C GLU A 52 23.93 2.81 5.21
N LYS A 53 22.77 3.34 4.78
CA LYS A 53 22.64 4.13 3.56
C LYS A 53 21.36 4.99 3.59
N PRO A 54 21.39 6.25 3.11
CA PRO A 54 20.19 7.04 2.93
C PRO A 54 19.14 6.33 2.06
N CYS A 55 17.92 6.21 2.59
CA CYS A 55 16.77 5.66 1.86
C CYS A 55 16.08 6.74 1.01
N ALA A 56 15.57 6.35 -0.15
CA ALA A 56 14.69 7.16 -0.96
C ALA A 56 13.23 6.91 -0.59
N PHE A 57 12.53 7.96 -0.16
CA PHE A 57 11.10 7.89 0.12
C PHE A 57 10.32 8.53 -1.03
N SER A 58 9.29 7.85 -1.53
CA SER A 58 8.47 8.36 -2.63
C SER A 58 6.99 8.06 -2.40
N ILE A 59 6.14 8.97 -2.86
CA ILE A 59 4.69 8.84 -2.80
C ILE A 59 4.14 9.05 -4.20
N LYS A 60 3.29 8.13 -4.67
CA LYS A 60 2.54 8.26 -5.91
C LYS A 60 1.07 8.35 -5.59
N LEU A 61 0.47 9.51 -5.90
CA LEU A 61 -0.95 9.78 -5.72
C LEU A 61 -1.66 9.67 -7.08
N TYR A 62 -2.71 8.86 -7.14
CA TYR A 62 -3.54 8.63 -8.32
C TYR A 62 -4.99 9.01 -8.05
N GLU A 63 -5.85 8.98 -9.08
CA GLU A 63 -7.28 9.29 -8.89
C GLU A 63 -8.02 8.28 -8.00
N SER A 64 -7.61 7.01 -7.99
CA SER A 64 -8.31 5.93 -7.26
C SER A 64 -7.53 5.35 -6.08
N GLY A 65 -6.37 5.93 -5.74
CA GLY A 65 -5.56 5.46 -4.61
C GLY A 65 -4.19 6.11 -4.54
N ALA A 66 -3.39 5.67 -3.57
CA ALA A 66 -2.04 6.13 -3.37
C ALA A 66 -1.10 4.97 -3.02
N VAL A 67 0.19 5.14 -3.32
CA VAL A 67 1.23 4.16 -3.05
C VAL A 67 2.47 4.84 -2.48
N TRP A 68 2.97 4.29 -1.37
CA TRP A 68 4.19 4.73 -0.71
C TRP A 68 5.32 3.76 -1.01
N TYR A 69 6.50 4.30 -1.25
CA TYR A 69 7.70 3.55 -1.58
C TYR A 69 8.85 3.93 -0.66
N VAL A 70 9.67 2.92 -0.33
CA VAL A 70 11.00 3.08 0.27
C VAL A 70 11.98 2.32 -0.63
N ASP A 71 12.98 3.01 -1.17
CA ASP A 71 13.96 2.47 -2.13
C ASP A 71 13.29 1.72 -3.30
N ASP A 72 12.30 2.38 -3.94
CA ASP A 72 11.50 1.85 -5.05
C ASP A 72 10.63 0.63 -4.74
N MET A 73 10.63 0.14 -3.50
CA MET A 73 9.78 -0.95 -3.04
C MET A 73 8.47 -0.40 -2.46
N PRO A 74 7.29 -0.85 -2.93
CA PRO A 74 6.02 -0.42 -2.37
C PRO A 74 5.88 -0.95 -0.94
N VAL A 75 5.66 -0.04 0.02
CA VAL A 75 5.51 -0.36 1.44
C VAL A 75 4.09 -0.11 1.95
N ALA A 76 3.30 0.71 1.26
CA ALA A 76 1.90 0.89 1.60
C ALA A 76 1.03 1.20 0.38
N PHE A 77 -0.23 0.81 0.47
CA PHE A 77 -1.27 1.09 -0.51
C PHE A 77 -2.50 1.68 0.17
N ALA A 78 -3.14 2.64 -0.49
CA ALA A 78 -4.47 3.12 -0.12
C ALA A 78 -5.41 3.01 -1.32
N VAL A 79 -6.59 2.46 -1.08
CA VAL A 79 -7.68 2.42 -2.06
C VAL A 79 -8.70 3.49 -1.68
N PHE A 80 -9.03 4.37 -2.62
CA PHE A 80 -9.91 5.49 -2.32
C PHE A 80 -11.39 5.11 -2.27
N THR A 81 -11.99 5.25 -1.09
CA THR A 81 -13.41 4.98 -0.78
C THR A 81 -13.90 5.95 0.30
N ASP A 82 -15.19 5.95 0.66
CA ASP A 82 -15.66 6.78 1.79
C ASP A 82 -15.35 6.19 3.18
N GLU A 83 -14.83 4.96 3.21
CA GLU A 83 -14.45 4.20 4.41
C GLU A 83 -13.03 4.56 4.88
N VAL A 84 -12.77 4.34 6.16
CA VAL A 84 -11.45 4.57 6.79
C VAL A 84 -11.12 3.33 7.59
N ASP A 85 -10.27 2.47 7.03
CA ASP A 85 -9.93 1.19 7.65
C ASP A 85 -8.54 0.73 7.25
N ILE A 86 -7.76 0.27 8.24
CA ILE A 86 -6.50 -0.43 7.99
C ILE A 86 -6.83 -1.91 7.84
N ILE A 87 -6.55 -2.46 6.67
CA ILE A 87 -6.83 -3.87 6.35
C ILE A 87 -5.63 -4.74 6.72
N SER A 88 -4.41 -4.26 6.49
CA SER A 88 -3.19 -4.88 6.99
C SER A 88 -2.10 -3.84 7.21
N SER A 89 -1.27 -4.05 8.23
CA SER A 89 -0.07 -3.26 8.53
C SER A 89 1.19 -4.13 8.61
N SER A 90 1.15 -5.33 8.03
CA SER A 90 2.27 -6.28 8.04
C SER A 90 3.01 -6.33 6.71
N LYS A 91 4.16 -7.03 6.68
CA LYS A 91 4.84 -7.39 5.43
C LYS A 91 3.89 -8.18 4.51
N PRO A 92 4.07 -8.09 3.17
CA PRO A 92 5.11 -7.34 2.45
C PRO A 92 4.84 -5.83 2.32
N TYR A 93 3.60 -5.39 2.49
CA TYR A 93 3.19 -3.99 2.45
C TYR A 93 1.94 -3.78 3.29
N ALA A 94 1.75 -2.58 3.83
CA ALA A 94 0.53 -2.20 4.49
C ALA A 94 -0.56 -1.79 3.47
N ILE A 95 -1.83 -1.89 3.83
CA ILE A 95 -2.94 -1.57 2.94
C ILE A 95 -4.17 -1.11 3.71
N ALA A 96 -4.83 -0.06 3.19
CA ALA A 96 -5.97 0.57 3.83
C ALA A 96 -7.01 1.11 2.84
N TYR A 97 -8.23 1.28 3.34
CA TYR A 97 -9.22 2.19 2.77
C TYR A 97 -9.04 3.59 3.33
N SER A 98 -9.20 4.59 2.48
CA SER A 98 -9.20 5.99 2.90
C SER A 98 -9.99 6.85 1.92
N PRO A 99 -10.64 7.93 2.35
CA PRO A 99 -11.16 8.94 1.42
C PRO A 99 -10.04 9.59 0.61
N GLN A 100 -10.39 9.91 -0.64
CA GLN A 100 -9.50 10.65 -1.51
C GLN A 100 -9.17 12.03 -0.90
N PRO A 101 -7.88 12.39 -0.75
CA PRO A 101 -7.48 13.76 -0.43
C PRO A 101 -7.66 14.67 -1.66
N SER A 102 -7.44 15.98 -1.51
CA SER A 102 -7.42 16.91 -2.64
C SER A 102 -6.46 16.43 -3.73
N ILE A 103 -6.82 16.66 -4.99
CA ILE A 103 -5.92 16.43 -6.14
C ILE A 103 -4.84 17.52 -6.25
N ASN A 104 -5.00 18.62 -5.52
CA ASN A 104 -4.05 19.72 -5.42
C ASN A 104 -3.54 19.77 -3.99
N LEU A 105 -2.38 19.15 -3.75
CA LEU A 105 -1.70 19.16 -2.47
C LEU A 105 -0.30 19.76 -2.66
N PRO A 106 0.04 20.87 -1.99
CA PRO A 106 1.42 21.32 -1.91
C PRO A 106 2.28 20.28 -1.19
N VAL A 107 3.60 20.43 -1.33
CA VAL A 107 4.56 19.58 -0.64
C VAL A 107 5.00 20.24 0.65
N LEU A 108 4.91 19.48 1.74
CA LEU A 108 5.38 19.86 3.06
C LEU A 108 6.55 18.96 3.47
N LEU A 109 7.56 19.59 4.08
CA LEU A 109 8.60 18.95 4.87
C LEU A 109 8.69 19.72 6.18
N ASP A 110 8.33 19.08 7.30
CA ASP A 110 8.15 19.78 8.58
C ASP A 110 8.60 18.94 9.79
N ILE A 111 9.09 19.63 10.83
CA ILE A 111 9.37 19.07 12.15
C ILE A 111 8.44 19.73 13.15
N ASP A 112 7.44 18.99 13.61
CA ASP A 112 6.43 19.48 14.55
C ASP A 112 6.61 18.87 15.96
N GLY A 113 6.30 19.65 16.99
CA GLY A 113 6.32 19.20 18.39
C GLY A 113 7.70 18.75 18.86
N GLY A 114 8.77 19.32 18.29
CA GLY A 114 10.13 19.09 18.75
C GLY A 114 10.39 19.70 20.14
N ASN A 115 11.38 19.17 20.85
CA ASN A 115 11.89 19.81 22.06
C ASN A 115 12.43 21.21 21.70
N VAL A 116 11.82 22.25 22.28
CA VAL A 116 12.13 23.67 22.05
C VAL A 116 13.48 24.10 22.62
N ASP A 117 14.04 23.33 23.56
CA ASP A 117 15.36 23.56 24.14
C ASP A 117 16.49 22.98 23.26
N LYS A 118 16.14 22.35 22.13
CA LYS A 118 17.09 21.78 21.18
C LYS A 118 17.00 22.49 19.84
N GLU A 119 18.15 22.68 19.22
CA GLU A 119 18.21 23.04 17.81
C GLU A 119 17.94 21.80 16.95
N TRP A 120 17.06 21.96 15.95
CA TRP A 120 16.75 20.94 14.97
C TRP A 120 17.53 21.22 13.71
N ILE A 121 18.38 20.27 13.31
CA ILE A 121 19.26 20.41 12.15
C ILE A 121 18.77 19.47 11.06
N TRP A 122 18.54 20.03 9.87
CA TRP A 122 18.32 19.26 8.66
C TRP A 122 19.66 18.79 8.10
N ASP A 123 20.17 17.70 8.64
CA ASP A 123 21.39 17.06 8.15
C ASP A 123 21.08 15.95 7.13
N GLY A 124 21.93 15.80 6.12
CA GLY A 124 21.78 14.77 5.09
C GLY A 124 20.63 14.97 4.09
N VAL A 125 19.87 16.07 4.17
CA VAL A 125 18.85 16.42 3.17
C VAL A 125 19.54 17.00 1.94
N HIS A 126 19.64 16.20 0.88
CA HIS A 126 20.22 16.66 -0.37
C HIS A 126 19.28 17.74 -0.99
N PRO A 127 19.78 18.93 -1.37
CA PRO A 127 18.94 20.01 -1.89
C PRO A 127 18.23 19.68 -3.22
N TRP A 128 18.71 18.65 -3.94
CA TRP A 128 18.05 18.09 -5.12
C TRP A 128 17.24 16.82 -4.84
N GLY A 129 17.16 16.41 -3.57
CA GLY A 129 16.49 15.18 -3.11
C GLY A 129 14.98 15.36 -2.96
N LEU A 130 14.50 16.59 -2.75
CA LEU A 130 13.08 16.89 -2.83
C LEU A 130 12.72 17.18 -4.29
N ARG A 131 11.93 16.29 -4.89
CA ARG A 131 11.44 16.42 -6.26
C ARG A 131 9.95 16.19 -6.30
N VAL A 132 9.27 17.04 -7.06
CA VAL A 132 7.84 16.96 -7.29
C VAL A 132 7.64 17.03 -8.78
N GLU A 133 7.05 15.99 -9.34
CA GLU A 133 6.77 15.91 -10.76
C GLU A 133 5.26 15.86 -10.95
N SER A 134 4.78 16.41 -12.06
CA SER A 134 3.39 16.22 -12.46
C SER A 134 3.17 14.73 -12.74
N GLY A 135 2.46 14.07 -11.83
CA GLY A 135 2.11 12.66 -11.96
C GLY A 135 1.05 12.41 -13.03
N SER A 136 0.96 11.16 -13.49
CA SER A 136 -0.18 10.71 -14.29
C SER A 136 -1.38 10.44 -13.39
N LYS A 137 -2.57 10.81 -13.85
CA LYS A 137 -3.85 10.48 -13.18
C LYS A 137 -4.05 8.97 -13.00
N ASN A 138 -3.48 8.19 -13.92
CA ASN A 138 -3.53 6.72 -13.92
C ASN A 138 -2.14 6.12 -13.78
N GLY A 139 -2.04 4.97 -13.15
CA GLY A 139 -0.79 4.25 -12.93
C GLY A 139 -0.97 2.76 -13.10
N VAL A 140 0.11 2.05 -13.46
CA VAL A 140 0.15 0.59 -13.45
C VAL A 140 1.33 0.15 -12.62
N ILE A 141 1.06 -0.72 -11.66
CA ILE A 141 2.06 -1.26 -10.74
C ILE A 141 1.97 -2.79 -10.79
N ASP A 142 3.12 -3.42 -10.98
CA ASP A 142 3.26 -4.87 -10.88
C ASP A 142 3.82 -5.20 -9.49
N ILE A 143 3.17 -6.11 -8.77
CA ILE A 143 3.64 -6.63 -7.49
C ILE A 143 3.78 -8.15 -7.55
N ASN A 144 4.76 -8.68 -6.82
CA ASN A 144 4.80 -10.10 -6.49
C ASN A 144 3.82 -10.37 -5.34
N LEU A 145 3.10 -11.48 -5.42
CA LEU A 145 2.18 -11.90 -4.39
C LEU A 145 2.95 -12.65 -3.30
N SER A 146 2.79 -12.22 -2.05
CA SER A 146 3.28 -12.95 -0.89
C SER A 146 2.14 -13.77 -0.30
N TYR A 147 2.44 -15.01 0.07
CA TYR A 147 1.45 -15.93 0.59
C TYR A 147 2.01 -16.73 1.76
N THR A 148 1.11 -17.23 2.59
CA THR A 148 1.39 -18.12 3.70
C THR A 148 0.61 -19.41 3.52
N TRP A 149 1.28 -20.55 3.70
CA TRP A 149 0.64 -21.85 3.71
C TRP A 149 -0.07 -22.09 5.05
N ASP A 150 -1.36 -22.39 5.00
CA ASP A 150 -2.13 -22.87 6.15
C ASP A 150 -2.27 -24.40 6.06
N GLU A 151 -1.54 -25.11 6.92
CA GLU A 151 -1.57 -26.56 6.99
C GLU A 151 -2.95 -27.12 7.34
N LYS A 152 -3.75 -26.41 8.14
CA LYS A 152 -5.05 -26.90 8.62
C LYS A 152 -6.09 -26.93 7.52
N SER A 153 -6.11 -25.87 6.70
CA SER A 153 -7.01 -25.78 5.55
C SER A 153 -6.38 -26.31 4.25
N SER A 154 -5.09 -26.67 4.28
CA SER A 154 -4.29 -27.06 3.11
C SER A 154 -4.45 -26.06 1.97
N SER A 155 -4.27 -24.78 2.29
CA SER A 155 -4.46 -23.68 1.34
C SER A 155 -3.39 -22.61 1.49
N MET A 156 -3.14 -21.86 0.41
CA MET A 156 -2.31 -20.66 0.44
C MET A 156 -3.19 -19.44 0.61
N GLU A 157 -2.92 -18.69 1.66
CA GLU A 157 -3.51 -17.37 1.84
C GLU A 157 -2.56 -16.31 1.30
N VAL A 158 -3.04 -15.52 0.33
CA VAL A 158 -2.27 -14.41 -0.23
C VAL A 158 -2.54 -13.15 0.56
N HIS A 159 -1.49 -12.37 0.81
CA HIS A 159 -1.60 -11.05 1.43
C HIS A 159 -2.60 -10.16 0.65
N PRO A 160 -3.43 -9.34 1.33
CA PRO A 160 -4.49 -8.58 0.68
C PRO A 160 -4.00 -7.67 -0.46
N ILE A 161 -4.75 -7.63 -1.56
CA ILE A 161 -4.37 -6.94 -2.81
C ILE A 161 -5.30 -5.76 -3.05
N PRO A 162 -4.77 -4.57 -3.41
CA PRO A 162 -5.61 -3.44 -3.79
C PRO A 162 -6.20 -3.63 -5.19
N VAL A 163 -7.46 -3.28 -5.34
CA VAL A 163 -8.20 -3.28 -6.61
C VAL A 163 -8.85 -1.90 -6.80
N PRO A 164 -8.05 -0.84 -6.99
CA PRO A 164 -8.56 0.52 -7.00
C PRO A 164 -9.37 0.80 -8.28
N LYS A 165 -8.91 0.33 -9.45
CA LYS A 165 -9.65 0.46 -10.72
C LYS A 165 -9.73 -0.84 -11.51
N LYS A 166 -8.58 -1.45 -11.83
CA LYS A 166 -8.52 -2.70 -12.60
C LYS A 166 -7.30 -3.51 -12.19
N THR A 167 -7.52 -4.76 -11.79
CA THR A 167 -6.44 -5.66 -11.39
C THR A 167 -6.50 -6.96 -12.17
N TYR A 168 -5.34 -7.46 -12.55
CA TYR A 168 -5.15 -8.79 -13.11
C TYR A 168 -4.23 -9.60 -12.21
N LEU A 169 -4.63 -10.82 -11.90
CA LEU A 169 -3.76 -11.79 -11.26
C LEU A 169 -3.11 -12.66 -12.33
N LEU A 170 -1.82 -12.91 -12.17
CA LEU A 170 -1.02 -13.79 -13.01
C LEU A 170 -0.55 -14.92 -12.10
N ILE A 171 -1.20 -16.09 -12.22
CA ILE A 171 -0.98 -17.22 -11.33
C ILE A 171 -0.67 -18.48 -12.15
N GLU A 172 0.45 -19.11 -11.85
CA GLU A 172 0.86 -20.40 -12.43
C GLU A 172 1.05 -21.43 -11.31
N PRO A 173 -0.01 -22.19 -10.97
CA PRO A 173 0.09 -23.26 -9.98
C PRO A 173 0.78 -24.49 -10.58
N GLU A 174 1.46 -25.30 -9.77
CA GLU A 174 2.04 -26.57 -10.23
C GLU A 174 0.97 -27.61 -10.60
N GLU A 175 -0.19 -27.53 -9.95
CA GLU A 175 -1.32 -28.45 -10.11
C GLU A 175 -2.60 -27.68 -10.46
N ASP A 176 -3.63 -28.37 -10.92
CA ASP A 176 -4.95 -27.76 -11.04
C ASP A 176 -5.40 -27.28 -9.65
N ALA A 177 -5.86 -26.03 -9.57
CA ALA A 177 -6.11 -25.37 -8.30
C ALA A 177 -7.44 -24.59 -8.33
N THR A 178 -7.94 -24.24 -7.15
CA THR A 178 -9.12 -23.39 -7.02
C THR A 178 -8.71 -22.08 -6.38
N LEU A 179 -8.98 -20.96 -7.05
CA LEU A 179 -8.76 -19.62 -6.53
C LEU A 179 -10.07 -19.04 -6.02
N GLU A 180 -10.15 -18.78 -4.72
CA GLU A 180 -11.25 -18.08 -4.08
C GLU A 180 -10.90 -16.59 -3.93
N LEU A 181 -11.81 -15.72 -4.39
CA LEU A 181 -11.68 -14.27 -4.29
C LEU A 181 -12.65 -13.75 -3.23
N TYR A 182 -12.15 -13.08 -2.21
CA TYR A 182 -12.98 -12.50 -1.15
C TYR A 182 -12.87 -10.98 -1.15
N TYR A 183 -14.02 -10.32 -1.03
CA TYR A 183 -14.09 -8.92 -0.63
C TYR A 183 -13.60 -8.82 0.81
N LEU A 184 -12.76 -7.82 1.11
CA LEU A 184 -12.20 -7.66 2.45
C LEU A 184 -12.49 -6.26 2.99
N THR A 185 -13.07 -6.23 4.18
CA THR A 185 -13.02 -5.10 5.11
C THR A 185 -12.31 -5.53 6.39
N LYS A 186 -12.11 -4.60 7.31
CA LYS A 186 -11.48 -4.90 8.59
C LYS A 186 -12.20 -6.01 9.37
N ASP A 187 -13.53 -6.02 9.33
CA ASP A 187 -14.35 -6.90 10.17
C ASP A 187 -15.07 -8.01 9.40
N ARG A 188 -15.02 -7.99 8.06
CA ARG A 188 -15.80 -8.90 7.23
C ARG A 188 -15.03 -9.36 6.01
N SER A 189 -15.29 -10.61 5.63
CA SER A 189 -14.95 -11.13 4.32
C SER A 189 -16.15 -11.83 3.70
N SER A 190 -16.30 -11.71 2.39
CA SER A 190 -17.37 -12.36 1.64
C SER A 190 -16.85 -12.82 0.28
N LEU A 191 -17.17 -14.06 -0.08
CA LEU A 191 -16.76 -14.63 -1.37
C LEU A 191 -17.38 -13.81 -2.51
N ILE A 192 -16.55 -13.39 -3.45
CA ILE A 192 -16.93 -12.68 -4.68
C ILE A 192 -17.02 -13.68 -5.83
N ASP A 193 -16.00 -14.53 -5.97
CA ASP A 193 -15.83 -15.41 -7.12
C ASP A 193 -14.96 -16.62 -6.77
N GLU A 194 -15.10 -17.66 -7.58
CA GLU A 194 -14.29 -18.88 -7.52
C GLU A 194 -13.82 -19.23 -8.94
N VAL A 195 -12.51 -19.31 -9.12
CA VAL A 195 -11.89 -19.50 -10.44
C VAL A 195 -11.06 -20.77 -10.44
N LYS A 196 -11.35 -21.68 -11.38
CA LYS A 196 -10.52 -22.86 -11.63
C LYS A 196 -9.24 -22.45 -12.36
N LEU A 197 -8.10 -22.77 -11.77
CA LEU A 197 -6.78 -22.55 -12.33
C LEU A 197 -6.26 -23.85 -12.93
N ARG A 198 -5.65 -23.76 -14.11
CA ARG A 198 -4.98 -24.92 -14.74
C ARG A 198 -3.54 -25.01 -14.26
N GLY A 199 -3.12 -26.20 -13.86
CA GLY A 199 -1.76 -26.50 -13.45
C GLY A 199 -0.75 -26.38 -14.59
N ASN A 200 0.48 -26.00 -14.24
CA ASN A 200 1.62 -25.80 -15.15
C ASN A 200 1.30 -24.87 -16.34
N LYS A 201 0.39 -23.92 -16.11
CA LYS A 201 -0.01 -22.92 -17.09
C LYS A 201 -0.23 -21.59 -16.41
N LEU A 202 0.21 -20.53 -17.07
CA LEU A 202 -0.11 -19.17 -16.64
C LEU A 202 -1.61 -18.90 -16.80
N ASN A 203 -2.29 -18.70 -15.68
CA ASN A 203 -3.67 -18.25 -15.63
C ASN A 203 -3.68 -16.73 -15.44
N VAL A 204 -4.41 -16.03 -16.32
CA VAL A 204 -4.63 -14.58 -16.21
C VAL A 204 -6.06 -14.36 -15.73
N VAL A 205 -6.21 -13.95 -14.48
CA VAL A 205 -7.51 -13.79 -13.83
C VAL A 205 -7.84 -12.30 -13.70
N PRO A 206 -8.78 -11.76 -14.49
CA PRO A 206 -9.24 -10.39 -14.31
C PRO A 206 -10.12 -10.30 -13.06
N ILE A 207 -9.88 -9.30 -12.22
CA ILE A 207 -10.75 -9.01 -11.08
C ILE A 207 -11.90 -8.12 -11.54
N SER A 208 -13.14 -8.58 -11.29
CA SER A 208 -14.37 -7.93 -11.75
C SER A 208 -14.81 -6.74 -10.89
N VAL A 209 -14.38 -6.70 -9.63
CA VAL A 209 -14.67 -5.62 -8.68
C VAL A 209 -13.63 -4.50 -8.77
N LYS A 210 -13.95 -3.31 -8.24
CA LYS A 210 -13.08 -2.12 -8.20
C LYS A 210 -13.37 -1.28 -6.96
N GLY A 211 -12.48 -0.35 -6.64
CA GLY A 211 -12.57 0.48 -5.44
C GLY A 211 -12.55 -0.35 -4.16
N THR A 212 -11.83 -1.48 -4.17
CA THR A 212 -11.84 -2.45 -3.06
C THR A 212 -10.47 -3.05 -2.82
N ILE A 213 -10.34 -3.80 -1.74
CA ILE A 213 -9.23 -4.65 -1.35
C ILE A 213 -9.77 -6.07 -1.28
N ILE A 214 -9.04 -7.01 -1.88
CA ILE A 214 -9.43 -8.42 -1.92
C ILE A 214 -8.45 -9.29 -1.15
N ARG A 215 -8.96 -10.38 -0.60
CA ARG A 215 -8.17 -11.51 -0.08
C ARG A 215 -8.27 -12.65 -1.08
N LEU A 216 -7.17 -13.35 -1.31
CA LEU A 216 -7.14 -14.54 -2.16
C LEU A 216 -6.81 -15.77 -1.33
N ILE A 217 -7.48 -16.88 -1.64
CA ILE A 217 -7.12 -18.19 -1.13
C ILE A 217 -6.95 -19.13 -2.31
N ILE A 218 -5.79 -19.79 -2.42
CA ILE A 218 -5.54 -20.82 -3.42
C ILE A 218 -5.62 -22.17 -2.72
N ARG A 219 -6.56 -23.01 -3.16
CA ARG A 219 -6.78 -24.37 -2.67
C ARG A 219 -6.26 -25.40 -3.67
N ASP A 220 -6.14 -26.63 -3.17
CA ASP A 220 -5.83 -27.82 -3.95
C ASP A 220 -4.45 -27.77 -4.63
N CYS A 221 -3.58 -26.89 -4.14
CA CYS A 221 -2.26 -26.68 -4.71
C CYS A 221 -1.25 -26.38 -3.61
N LYS A 222 -0.10 -27.07 -3.65
CA LYS A 222 0.96 -26.95 -2.63
C LYS A 222 2.04 -25.96 -2.99
N ASP A 223 2.21 -25.62 -4.27
CA ASP A 223 3.16 -24.61 -4.71
C ASP A 223 2.71 -23.83 -5.94
N VAL A 224 3.20 -22.60 -6.08
CA VAL A 224 2.87 -21.67 -7.17
C VAL A 224 4.16 -21.10 -7.74
N ASN A 225 4.41 -21.38 -9.02
CA ASN A 225 5.61 -20.96 -9.74
C ASN A 225 5.63 -19.45 -10.01
N ILE A 226 4.48 -18.88 -10.36
CA ILE A 226 4.31 -17.45 -10.62
C ILE A 226 3.10 -16.97 -9.86
N ALA A 227 3.28 -15.95 -9.03
CA ALA A 227 2.19 -15.26 -8.35
C ALA A 227 2.44 -13.75 -8.41
N LYS A 228 1.76 -13.05 -9.32
CA LYS A 228 1.87 -11.59 -9.49
C LYS A 228 0.50 -10.94 -9.62
N ALA A 229 0.41 -9.67 -9.23
CA ALA A 229 -0.73 -8.82 -9.56
C ALA A 229 -0.27 -7.60 -10.35
N LYS A 230 -1.01 -7.31 -11.42
CA LYS A 230 -0.89 -6.07 -12.19
C LYS A 230 -2.06 -5.17 -11.84
N ILE A 231 -1.77 -4.11 -11.11
CA ILE A 231 -2.76 -3.21 -10.49
C ILE A 231 -2.77 -1.90 -11.27
N SER A 232 -3.95 -1.52 -11.75
CA SER A 232 -4.19 -0.23 -12.39
C SER A 232 -4.91 0.69 -11.42
N PHE A 233 -4.36 1.88 -11.23
CA PHE A 233 -4.96 3.03 -10.57
C PHE A 233 -5.52 3.96 -11.66
#